data_AF-A0A9D8II25-F1
#
_entry.id   AF-A0A9D8II25-F1
#
_cell.length_a   1.000
_cell.length_b   1.000
_cell.length_c   1.000
_cell.angle_alpha   90.00
_cell.angle_beta   90.00
_cell.angle_gamma   90.00
#
_symmetry.space_group_name_H-M   'P 1'
#
loop_
_entity.id
_entity.type
_entity.pdbx_description
1 polymer ?
#
loop_
_entity_poly.entity_id
_entity_poly.type
_entity_poly.pdbx_seq_one_letter_code
_entity_poly.pdbx_strand_id
1 'polypeptide(L)'
;MLNTPLTDSFTRELQQNWFPGTSNPALDHLLKLLETASPLLVHGCFTKFPPQGCLATQIAWHHDKTSRLGQDAGIIWLDQVAKLNPISSIVLSTWDMLGSRDVGLRHALIDQFRSERRRRIRHQRLRRPLPAA
;
A
#
# COMPACT_ATOMS: atom_id res chain seq x y z
N MET A 1 -20.91 -5.90 -13.78
CA MET A 1 -19.76 -5.19 -13.18
C MET A 1 -18.51 -5.94 -13.61
N LEU A 2 -17.68 -5.32 -14.45
CA LEU A 2 -16.44 -5.95 -14.91
C LEU A 2 -15.41 -5.87 -13.78
N ASN A 3 -14.94 -7.03 -13.33
CA ASN A 3 -13.83 -7.12 -12.40
C ASN A 3 -12.58 -6.76 -13.19
N THR A 4 -12.02 -5.56 -13.04
CA THR A 4 -10.80 -5.17 -13.76
C THR A 4 -9.66 -6.07 -13.27
N PRO A 5 -9.14 -7.00 -14.09
CA PRO A 5 -8.05 -7.86 -13.66
C PRO A 5 -6.79 -7.01 -13.53
N LEU A 6 -6.13 -7.07 -12.37
CA LEU A 6 -4.80 -6.49 -12.23
C LEU A 6 -3.85 -7.19 -13.20
N THR A 7 -3.02 -6.44 -13.90
CA THR A 7 -1.99 -7.03 -14.74
C THR A 7 -0.99 -7.79 -13.88
N ASP A 8 -0.31 -8.77 -14.49
CA ASP A 8 0.74 -9.52 -13.79
C ASP A 8 1.88 -8.61 -13.31
N SER A 9 2.20 -7.55 -14.06
CA SER A 9 3.24 -6.59 -13.68
C SER A 9 2.85 -5.78 -12.44
N PHE A 10 1.59 -5.34 -12.34
CA PHE A 10 1.07 -4.66 -11.16
C PHE A 10 1.14 -5.58 -9.93
N THR A 11 0.68 -6.82 -10.08
CA THR A 11 0.69 -7.81 -8.98
C THR A 11 2.10 -8.15 -8.54
N ARG A 12 3.04 -8.31 -9.50
CA ARG A 12 4.46 -8.54 -9.20
C ARG A 12 5.09 -7.37 -8.45
N GLU A 13 4.86 -6.13 -8.88
CA GLU A 13 5.39 -4.95 -8.20
C GLU A 13 4.88 -4.85 -6.76
N LEU A 14 3.58 -5.10 -6.52
CA LEU A 14 3.03 -5.15 -5.17
C LEU A 14 3.77 -6.16 -4.29
N GLN A 15 3.94 -7.39 -4.80
CA GLN A 15 4.53 -8.49 -4.04
C GLN A 15 6.03 -8.33 -3.79
N GLN A 16 6.77 -7.81 -4.78
CA GLN A 16 8.23 -7.75 -4.74
C GLN A 16 8.76 -6.47 -4.12
N ASN A 17 8.02 -5.37 -4.21
CA ASN A 17 8.51 -4.05 -3.81
C ASN A 17 7.66 -3.44 -2.69
N TRP A 18 6.35 -3.34 -2.90
CA TRP A 18 5.48 -2.63 -1.94
C TRP A 18 5.34 -3.39 -0.64
N PHE A 19 4.91 -4.65 -0.70
CA PHE A 19 4.64 -5.42 0.51
C PHE A 19 5.90 -5.61 1.37
N PRO A 20 7.08 -5.99 0.85
CA PRO A 20 8.27 -6.10 1.68
C PRO A 20 8.65 -4.80 2.42
N GLY A 21 8.39 -3.65 1.79
CA GLY A 21 8.63 -2.32 2.38
C GLY A 21 7.51 -1.76 3.26
N THR A 22 6.35 -2.41 3.30
CA THR A 22 5.17 -1.93 4.04
C THR A 22 5.13 -2.55 5.43
N SER A 23 5.03 -1.73 6.49
CA SER A 23 4.87 -2.20 7.87
C SER A 23 3.46 -2.75 8.11
N ASN A 24 3.25 -3.54 9.17
CA ASN A 24 1.89 -4.01 9.48
C ASN A 24 0.91 -2.86 9.79
N PRO A 25 1.28 -1.83 10.59
CA PRO A 25 0.40 -0.68 10.81
C PRO A 25 0.06 0.05 9.51
N ALA A 26 1.03 0.25 8.62
CA ALA A 26 0.79 0.89 7.32
C ALA A 26 -0.13 0.06 6.42
N LEU A 27 0.05 -1.27 6.41
CA LEU A 27 -0.80 -2.19 5.66
C LEU A 27 -2.26 -2.11 6.14
N ASP A 28 -2.47 -2.19 7.47
CA ASP A 28 -3.79 -2.17 8.07
C ASP A 28 -4.49 -0.81 7.89
N HIS A 29 -3.73 0.29 8.00
CA HIS A 29 -4.24 1.64 7.72
C HIS A 29 -4.67 1.80 6.25
N LEU A 30 -3.81 1.42 5.30
CA LEU A 30 -4.11 1.58 3.89
C LEU A 30 -5.32 0.72 3.47
N LEU A 31 -5.42 -0.50 4.01
CA LEU A 31 -6.58 -1.36 3.79
C LEU A 31 -7.87 -0.69 4.28
N LYS A 32 -7.86 -0.08 5.47
CA LYS A 32 -9.03 0.66 5.99
C LYS A 32 -9.43 1.82 5.08
N LEU A 33 -8.47 2.57 4.55
CA LEU A 33 -8.77 3.67 3.63
C LEU A 33 -9.40 3.18 2.33
N LEU A 34 -8.89 2.08 1.76
CA LEU A 34 -9.42 1.47 0.55
C LEU A 34 -10.84 0.93 0.78
N GLU A 35 -11.07 0.22 1.88
CA GLU A 35 -12.38 -0.36 2.23
C GLU A 35 -13.46 0.71 2.45
N THR A 36 -13.08 1.85 3.01
CA THR A 36 -14.01 2.96 3.29
C THR A 36 -14.13 3.96 2.14
N ALA A 37 -13.45 3.73 1.01
CA ALA A 37 -13.34 4.70 -0.07
C ALA A 37 -12.97 6.11 0.44
N SER A 38 -12.05 6.16 1.40
CA SER A 38 -11.80 7.36 2.19
C SER A 38 -11.35 8.54 1.31
N PRO A 39 -11.88 9.76 1.56
CA PRO A 39 -11.41 10.97 0.87
C PRO A 39 -9.95 11.33 1.22
N LEU A 40 -9.36 10.68 2.23
CA LEU A 40 -7.94 10.82 2.56
C LEU A 40 -7.03 10.13 1.54
N LEU A 41 -7.56 9.18 0.79
CA LEU A 41 -6.84 8.48 -0.26
C LEU A 41 -7.15 9.13 -1.61
N VAL A 42 -6.20 9.94 -2.07
CA VAL A 42 -6.35 10.76 -3.27
C VAL A 42 -5.64 10.12 -4.46
N HIS A 43 -6.07 10.54 -5.65
CA HIS A 43 -5.30 10.39 -6.88
C HIS A 43 -4.14 11.41 -6.86
N GLY A 44 -3.09 11.18 -7.64
CA GLY A 44 -1.92 12.06 -7.74
C GLY A 44 -0.65 11.45 -7.16
N CYS A 45 0.48 11.71 -7.81
CA CYS A 45 1.80 11.48 -7.22
C CYS A 45 2.06 12.55 -6.14
N PHE A 46 1.91 12.17 -4.86
CA PHE A 46 2.34 12.92 -3.66
C PHE A 46 1.67 14.29 -3.48
N THR A 47 0.57 14.32 -2.73
CA THR A 47 -0.11 15.58 -2.38
C THR A 47 0.55 16.29 -1.19
N LYS A 48 0.63 17.63 -1.25
CA LYS A 48 1.22 18.48 -0.19
C LYS A 48 0.30 18.76 0.99
N PHE A 49 -0.88 18.14 1.06
CA PHE A 49 -1.93 18.48 2.04
C PHE A 49 -2.22 17.30 2.98
N PRO A 50 -1.55 17.19 4.14
CA PRO A 50 -1.97 16.26 5.19
C PRO A 50 -3.40 16.61 5.65
N PRO A 51 -4.28 15.62 5.92
CA PRO A 51 -4.02 14.17 5.96
C PRO A 51 -4.25 13.42 4.62
N GLN A 52 -4.36 14.12 3.49
CA GLN A 52 -4.60 13.52 2.18
C GLN A 52 -3.28 13.09 1.53
N GLY A 53 -3.28 11.89 0.96
CA GLY A 53 -2.09 11.29 0.35
C GLY A 53 -2.44 10.20 -0.64
N CYS A 54 -1.53 9.93 -1.57
CA CYS A 54 -1.62 8.76 -2.43
C CYS A 54 -1.26 7.48 -1.64
N LEU A 55 -1.35 6.32 -2.29
CA LEU A 55 -1.02 5.02 -1.68
C LEU A 55 0.33 5.04 -0.95
N ALA A 56 1.38 5.54 -1.60
CA ALA A 56 2.72 5.58 -1.04
C ALA A 56 2.84 6.54 0.15
N THR A 57 2.22 7.72 0.07
CA THR A 57 2.22 8.70 1.18
C THR A 57 1.51 8.14 2.41
N GLN A 58 0.36 7.47 2.23
CA GLN A 58 -0.39 6.86 3.32
C GLN A 58 0.39 5.71 3.97
N ILE A 59 1.11 4.90 3.18
CA ILE A 59 2.02 3.89 3.74
C ILE A 59 3.13 4.56 4.52
N ALA A 60 3.77 5.58 3.94
CA ALA A 60 4.94 6.21 4.51
C ALA A 60 4.66 6.91 5.86
N TRP A 61 3.52 7.57 6.00
CA TRP A 61 3.09 8.21 7.25
C TRP A 61 2.84 7.21 8.38
N HIS A 62 2.51 5.96 8.04
CA HIS A 62 2.24 4.88 8.99
C HIS A 62 3.37 3.85 9.06
N HIS A 63 4.54 4.18 8.50
CA HIS A 63 5.72 3.32 8.47
C HIS A 63 6.81 3.87 9.39
N ASP A 64 7.38 3.01 10.23
CA ASP A 64 8.26 3.39 11.36
C ASP A 64 9.48 4.23 10.94
N LYS A 65 10.02 3.98 9.74
CA LYS A 65 11.22 4.68 9.24
C LYS A 65 10.92 6.03 8.60
N THR A 66 9.68 6.29 8.20
CA THR A 66 9.35 7.41 7.30
C THR A 66 8.25 8.32 7.85
N SER A 67 7.57 7.92 8.93
CA SER A 67 6.45 8.66 9.54
C SER A 67 6.83 10.09 9.98
N ARG A 68 8.11 10.32 10.30
CA ARG A 68 8.63 11.61 10.74
C ARG A 68 9.01 12.57 9.60
N LEU A 69 8.97 12.10 8.36
CA LEU A 69 9.48 12.84 7.20
C LEU A 69 8.43 13.78 6.57
N GLY A 70 7.26 13.92 7.19
CA GLY A 70 6.24 14.88 6.77
C GLY A 70 5.83 14.69 5.31
N GLN A 71 5.95 15.74 4.50
CA GLN A 71 5.45 15.76 3.12
C GLN A 71 6.27 14.85 2.17
N ASP A 72 7.58 14.70 2.41
CA ASP A 72 8.46 13.91 1.53
C ASP A 72 8.42 12.40 1.84
N ALA A 73 7.67 12.01 2.87
CA ALA A 73 7.63 10.64 3.36
C ALA A 73 7.29 9.64 2.25
N GLY A 74 6.34 9.95 1.37
CA GLY A 74 5.92 9.06 0.28
C GLY A 74 7.02 8.79 -0.75
N ILE A 75 7.74 9.83 -1.18
CA ILE A 75 8.84 9.73 -2.15
C ILE A 75 9.99 8.95 -1.52
N ILE A 76 10.37 9.32 -0.29
CA ILE A 76 11.47 8.67 0.42
C ILE A 76 11.12 7.20 0.70
N TRP A 77 9.87 6.89 1.04
CA TRP A 77 9.46 5.49 1.23
C TRP A 77 9.59 4.69 -0.06
N LEU A 78 9.14 5.20 -1.20
CA LEU A 78 9.27 4.48 -2.46
C LEU A 78 10.73 4.23 -2.84
N ASP A 79 11.54 5.29 -2.83
CA ASP A 79 12.93 5.22 -3.25
C ASP A 79 13.78 4.38 -2.27
N GLN A 80 13.67 4.69 -0.98
CA GLN A 80 14.58 4.13 0.02
C GLN A 80 14.08 2.83 0.66
N VAL A 81 12.77 2.63 0.77
CA VAL A 81 12.18 1.45 1.42
C VAL A 81 11.66 0.44 0.40
N ALA A 82 10.82 0.85 -0.53
CA ALA A 82 10.26 -0.05 -1.55
C ALA A 82 11.22 -0.30 -2.73
N LYS A 83 12.31 0.47 -2.83
CA LYS A 83 13.30 0.41 -3.92
C LYS A 83 12.66 0.58 -5.30
N LEU A 84 11.74 1.54 -5.40
CA LEU A 84 11.01 1.89 -6.60
C LEU A 84 11.25 3.34 -6.98
N ASN A 85 11.40 3.59 -8.29
CA ASN A 85 11.30 4.93 -8.82
C ASN A 85 9.81 5.31 -8.93
N PRO A 86 9.37 6.43 -8.35
CA PRO A 86 7.98 6.88 -8.41
C PRO A 86 7.41 6.98 -9.84
N ILE A 87 8.24 7.36 -10.81
CA ILE A 87 7.84 7.54 -12.22
C ILE A 87 7.54 6.19 -12.88
N SER A 88 8.28 5.14 -12.51
CA SER A 88 8.14 3.82 -13.13
C SER A 88 7.24 2.87 -12.35
N SER A 89 6.69 3.30 -11.20
CA SER A 89 5.80 2.46 -10.41
C SER A 89 4.46 2.29 -11.12
N ILE A 90 4.21 1.10 -11.63
CA ILE A 90 2.96 0.72 -12.30
C ILE A 90 1.79 0.83 -11.32
N VAL A 91 2.02 0.50 -10.04
CA VAL A 91 0.99 0.62 -9.00
C VAL A 91 0.57 2.08 -8.81
N LEU A 92 1.54 3.00 -8.70
CA LEU A 92 1.23 4.43 -8.61
C LEU A 92 0.58 4.96 -9.88
N SER A 93 1.13 4.67 -11.07
CA SER A 93 0.59 5.20 -12.33
C SER A 93 -0.84 4.71 -12.57
N THR A 94 -1.12 3.44 -12.26
CA THR A 94 -2.47 2.87 -12.42
C THR A 94 -3.44 3.48 -11.39
N TRP A 95 -3.01 3.64 -10.14
CA TRP A 95 -3.82 4.32 -9.12
C TRP A 95 -4.05 5.80 -9.44
N ASP A 96 -3.07 6.49 -10.01
CA ASP A 96 -3.22 7.88 -10.41
C ASP A 96 -4.29 8.01 -11.51
N MET A 97 -4.20 7.16 -12.54
CA MET A 97 -5.09 7.17 -13.69
C MET A 97 -6.54 6.77 -13.36
N LEU A 98 -6.73 5.73 -12.54
CA LEU A 98 -8.05 5.11 -12.29
C LEU A 98 -8.55 5.30 -10.85
N GLY A 99 -7.61 5.25 -9.90
CA GLY A 99 -7.72 5.38 -8.44
C GLY A 99 -9.03 5.03 -7.78
N SER A 100 -9.53 5.91 -6.90
CA SER A 100 -10.66 5.60 -6.01
C SER A 100 -12.01 5.55 -6.72
N ARG A 101 -12.10 6.12 -7.93
CA ARG A 101 -13.28 6.11 -8.80
C ARG A 101 -13.47 4.76 -9.51
N ASP A 102 -12.39 4.03 -9.79
CA ASP A 102 -12.46 2.68 -10.32
C ASP A 102 -12.70 1.67 -9.20
N VAL A 103 -13.97 1.27 -9.06
CA VAL A 103 -14.41 0.29 -8.06
C VAL A 103 -13.75 -1.08 -8.27
N GLY A 104 -13.49 -1.46 -9.52
CA GLY A 104 -12.84 -2.74 -9.87
C GLY A 104 -11.40 -2.78 -9.39
N LEU A 105 -10.63 -1.74 -9.72
CA LEU A 105 -9.25 -1.57 -9.25
C LEU A 105 -9.18 -1.54 -7.72
N ARG A 106 -10.09 -0.79 -7.07
CA ARG A 106 -10.13 -0.69 -5.61
C ARG A 106 -10.39 -2.04 -4.95
N HIS A 107 -11.35 -2.82 -5.45
CA HIS A 107 -11.61 -4.16 -4.93
C HIS A 107 -10.42 -5.10 -5.15
N ALA A 108 -9.79 -5.06 -6.33
CA ALA A 108 -8.63 -5.88 -6.59
C ALA A 108 -7.44 -5.54 -5.67
N LEU A 109 -7.22 -4.25 -5.39
CA LEU A 109 -6.24 -3.80 -4.40
C LEU A 109 -6.57 -4.30 -2.98
N ILE A 110 -7.83 -4.16 -2.54
CA ILE A 110 -8.29 -4.68 -1.25
C ILE A 110 -7.98 -6.17 -1.12
N ASP A 111 -8.24 -6.97 -2.17
CA ASP A 111 -7.98 -8.40 -2.16
C ASP A 111 -6.48 -8.73 -2.03
N GLN A 112 -5.61 -8.01 -2.74
CA GLN A 112 -4.16 -8.16 -2.62
C GLN A 112 -3.67 -7.81 -1.20
N PHE A 113 -4.11 -6.68 -0.65
CA PHE A 113 -3.73 -6.24 0.70
C PHE A 113 -4.24 -7.20 1.79
N ARG A 114 -5.47 -7.71 1.66
CA ARG A 114 -6.02 -8.73 2.56
C ARG A 114 -5.24 -10.05 2.45
N SER A 115 -4.86 -10.45 1.24
CA SER A 115 -4.05 -11.65 1.03
C SER A 115 -2.71 -11.54 1.74
N GLU A 116 -2.02 -10.41 1.55
CA GLU A 116 -0.75 -10.14 2.22
C GLU A 116 -0.89 -10.12 3.74
N ARG A 117 -1.92 -9.44 4.27
CA ARG A 117 -2.20 -9.41 5.71
C ARG A 117 -2.37 -10.84 6.27
N ARG A 118 -3.17 -11.68 5.60
CA ARG A 118 -3.35 -13.09 5.99
C ARG A 118 -2.04 -13.88 5.94
N ARG A 119 -1.22 -13.67 4.91
CA ARG A 119 0.09 -14.31 4.77
C ARG A 119 1.00 -13.97 5.95
N ARG A 120 1.07 -12.70 6.33
CA ARG A 120 1.88 -12.24 7.48
C ARG A 120 1.40 -12.81 8.81
N ILE A 121 0.09 -12.81 9.06
CA ILE A 121 -0.50 -13.41 10.27
C ILE A 121 -0.14 -14.89 10.35
N ARG A 122 -0.30 -15.63 9.24
CA ARG A 122 0.07 -17.05 9.18
C ARG A 122 1.55 -17.25 9.53
N HIS A 123 2.43 -16.47 8.93
CA HIS A 123 3.86 -16.55 9.17
C HIS A 123 4.26 -16.19 10.61
N GLN A 124 3.63 -15.19 11.22
CA GLN A 124 3.85 -14.84 12.63
C GLN A 124 3.41 -15.95 13.58
N ARG A 125 2.25 -16.57 13.33
CA ARG A 125 1.75 -17.70 14.14
C ARG A 125 2.73 -18.88 14.11
N LEU A 126 3.27 -19.21 12.94
CA LEU A 126 4.24 -20.28 12.78
C LEU A 126 5.59 -19.99 13.47
N ARG A 127 5.95 -18.72 13.64
CA ARG A 127 7.19 -18.29 14.30
C ARG A 127 7.09 -18.12 15.81
N ARG A 128 5.88 -18.17 16.38
CA ARG A 128 5.68 -17.97 17.82
C ARG A 128 6.04 -19.29 18.53
N PRO A 129 7.04 -19.30 19.44
CA PRO A 129 7.39 -20.52 20.17
C PRO A 129 6.19 -20.97 21.03
N LEU A 130 6.00 -22.28 21.14
CA LEU A 130 5.03 -22.87 22.06
C LEU A 130 5.32 -22.37 23.48
N PRO A 131 4.29 -21.97 24.26
CA PRO A 131 4.50 -21.62 25.65
C PRO A 131 5.12 -22.82 26.37
N ALA A 132 6.19 -22.59 27.12
CA ALA A 132 6.77 -23.60 28.00
C ALA A 132 5.68 -24.05 29.00
N ALA A 133 5.41 -25.35 29.03
CA ALA A 133 4.47 -25.99 29.93
C ALA A 133 5.02 -26.02 31.36
#